data_AF-A0A9R1U8Y0-F1
#
_entry.id   AF-A0A9R1U8Y0-F1
#
_cell.length_a   1.000
_cell.length_b   1.000
_cell.length_c   1.000
_cell.angle_alpha   90.00
_cell.angle_beta   90.00
_cell.angle_gamma   90.00
#
_symmetry.space_group_name_H-M   'P 1'
#
loop_
_entity.id
_entity.type
_entity.pdbx_description
1 polymer ?
#
loop_
_entity_poly.entity_id
_entity_poly.type
_entity_poly.pdbx_seq_one_letter_code
_entity_poly.pdbx_strand_id
1 'polypeptide(L)'
;MDCNAHFDSPDIQNNAIYQTLNRTGNGKAIIAYYKENLTLAKRIRCLLSREVITREKDRQLTAIFREPGVERVDQFKITKAQFESWATDIAIVFPGEYARLYYKPFTSQLVQVHQPNGRILSKRRKENPSGILYDHYVYLQGKLKNQHLVRRVDIPVAVDNVDPIEVEDEALDWLSVNLEPAAHVSNNWTASRRLRKARLREGISIHEYYELLPVLKTVLGSQLLSSDFDELYPGRDNIFQNRWDAARGVLIAALDKIASKLSPEDLRLYSLLPRSAEHVKDAILLHLLPYLITPPRQKLTRGQRAEKRTVIEKQEAFLIHAKTAADINTALENQRMICNAAGTTLQAIPVFVGDSIDRLDTFYVYMNNSIDDPTTYQVDTILKAIHLTFKIFFALSCAYPLFAHSIWLFIQKALYNIDLPDDRCNREVLQLIEQIKQPPNENRDPNPH
;
A
#
# COMPACT_ATOMS: atom_id res chain seq x y z
N MET A 1 1.07 19.21 49.73
CA MET A 1 -0.22 18.59 50.07
C MET A 1 0.04 17.55 51.13
N ASP A 2 -0.65 17.60 52.26
CA ASP A 2 -0.69 16.45 53.15
C ASP A 2 -1.47 15.35 52.42
N CYS A 3 -0.75 14.34 51.95
CA CYS A 3 -1.31 13.29 51.12
C CYS A 3 -2.38 12.50 51.86
N ASN A 4 -2.24 12.33 53.18
CA ASN A 4 -3.26 11.63 53.97
C ASN A 4 -4.53 12.49 54.11
N ALA A 5 -4.39 13.79 54.41
CA ALA A 5 -5.54 14.70 54.46
C ALA A 5 -6.29 14.81 53.12
N HIS A 6 -5.59 14.70 51.98
CA HIS A 6 -6.23 14.65 50.65
C HIS A 6 -7.12 13.42 50.49
N PHE A 7 -6.59 12.23 50.78
CA PHE A 7 -7.37 10.99 50.66
C PHE A 7 -8.48 10.87 51.70
N ASP A 8 -8.37 11.54 52.85
CA ASP A 8 -9.40 11.57 53.90
C ASP A 8 -10.51 12.61 53.63
N SER A 9 -10.35 13.46 52.61
CA SER A 9 -11.36 14.47 52.27
C SER A 9 -12.68 13.84 51.78
N PRO A 10 -13.84 14.46 52.08
CA PRO A 10 -15.15 13.96 51.65
C PRO A 10 -15.25 13.75 50.13
N ASP A 11 -14.63 14.63 49.35
CA ASP A 11 -14.66 14.56 47.88
C ASP A 11 -13.95 13.32 47.35
N ILE A 12 -12.82 12.94 47.94
CA ILE A 12 -12.08 11.73 47.55
C ILE A 12 -12.77 10.47 48.07
N GLN A 13 -13.28 10.49 49.31
CA GLN A 13 -14.00 9.36 49.89
C GLN A 13 -15.29 9.01 49.13
N ASN A 14 -15.94 10.02 48.53
CA ASN A 14 -17.12 9.84 47.67
C ASN A 14 -16.79 9.51 46.20
N ASN A 15 -15.52 9.59 45.80
CA ASN A 15 -15.13 9.33 44.41
C ASN A 15 -15.24 7.84 44.04
N ALA A 16 -15.91 7.54 42.93
CA ALA A 16 -16.18 6.16 42.49
C ALA A 16 -14.91 5.36 42.16
N ILE A 17 -13.87 6.03 41.63
CA ILE A 17 -12.58 5.40 41.35
C ILE A 17 -11.87 5.08 42.67
N TYR A 18 -11.81 6.02 43.61
CA TYR A 18 -11.17 5.77 44.91
C TYR A 18 -11.84 4.63 45.68
N GLN A 19 -13.18 4.62 45.74
CA GLN A 19 -13.93 3.51 46.33
C GLN A 19 -13.70 2.17 45.63
N THR A 20 -13.39 2.19 44.33
CA THR A 20 -13.02 0.99 43.58
C THR A 20 -11.67 0.44 44.00
N LEU A 21 -10.67 1.31 44.07
CA LEU A 21 -9.31 0.90 44.41
C LEU A 21 -9.20 0.44 45.85
N ASN A 22 -9.93 1.05 46.78
CA ASN A 22 -9.87 0.68 48.18
C ASN A 22 -10.48 -0.71 48.49
N ARG A 23 -11.15 -1.34 47.51
CA ARG A 23 -11.75 -2.68 47.65
C ARG A 23 -10.85 -3.81 47.17
N THR A 24 -9.77 -3.54 46.44
CA THR A 24 -8.87 -4.57 45.89
C THR A 24 -7.45 -4.44 46.45
N GLY A 25 -6.71 -5.55 46.52
CA GLY A 25 -5.31 -5.52 46.95
C GLY A 25 -4.43 -4.67 46.03
N ASN A 26 -4.62 -4.80 44.71
CA ASN A 26 -3.93 -3.99 43.72
C ASN A 26 -4.29 -2.50 43.85
N GLY A 27 -5.56 -2.17 44.07
CA GLY A 27 -6.00 -0.79 44.23
C GLY A 27 -5.42 -0.13 45.49
N LYS A 28 -5.38 -0.84 46.62
CA LYS A 28 -4.70 -0.37 47.84
C LYS A 28 -3.20 -0.16 47.60
N ALA A 29 -2.55 -1.05 46.84
CA ALA A 29 -1.14 -0.91 46.47
C ALA A 29 -0.89 0.31 45.57
N ILE A 30 -1.80 0.64 44.65
CA ILE A 30 -1.72 1.86 43.82
C ILE A 30 -1.80 3.12 44.69
N ILE A 31 -2.75 3.15 45.63
CA ILE A 31 -2.91 4.28 46.57
C ILE A 31 -1.66 4.42 47.44
N ALA A 32 -1.15 3.32 48.01
CA ALA A 32 0.07 3.32 48.82
C ALA A 32 1.29 3.82 48.02
N TYR A 33 1.45 3.32 46.78
CA TYR A 33 2.51 3.77 45.88
C TYR A 33 2.44 5.28 45.65
N TYR A 34 1.25 5.81 45.39
CA TYR A 34 1.09 7.25 45.19
C TYR A 34 1.34 8.05 46.48
N LYS A 35 0.92 7.57 47.65
CA LYS A 35 1.20 8.23 48.94
C LYS A 35 2.69 8.38 49.21
N GLU A 36 3.49 7.40 48.79
CA GLU A 36 4.95 7.41 48.94
C GLU A 36 5.65 8.27 47.89
N ASN A 37 5.18 8.27 46.63
CA ASN A 37 5.91 8.83 45.49
C ASN A 37 5.31 10.14 44.95
N LEU A 38 4.08 10.47 45.32
CA LEU A 38 3.29 11.62 44.83
C LEU A 38 3.12 11.67 43.30
N THR A 39 3.36 10.55 42.63
CA THR A 39 3.23 10.37 41.18
C THR A 39 2.96 8.90 40.87
N LEU A 40 2.41 8.61 39.69
CA LEU A 40 2.24 7.24 39.22
C LEU A 40 3.28 6.92 38.14
N ALA A 41 4.07 5.86 38.32
CA ALA A 41 4.89 5.35 37.24
C ALA A 41 4.01 4.70 36.15
N LYS A 42 4.52 4.60 34.92
CA LYS A 42 3.79 4.01 33.77
C LYS A 42 3.14 2.66 34.11
N ARG A 43 3.89 1.76 34.76
CA ARG A 43 3.39 0.43 35.18
C ARG A 43 2.20 0.52 36.14
N ILE A 44 2.22 1.50 37.05
CA ILE A 44 1.15 1.72 38.04
C ILE A 44 -0.09 2.34 37.36
N ARG A 45 0.09 3.24 36.39
CA ARG A 45 -1.03 3.78 35.58
C ARG A 45 -1.75 2.68 34.78
N CYS A 46 -1.01 1.74 34.22
CA CYS A 46 -1.58 0.57 33.55
C CYS A 46 -2.35 -0.32 34.54
N LEU A 47 -1.77 -0.59 35.72
CA LEU A 47 -2.45 -1.38 36.75
C LEU A 47 -3.75 -0.71 37.21
N LEU A 48 -3.71 0.60 37.45
CA LEU A 48 -4.89 1.42 37.80
C LEU A 48 -5.99 1.26 36.76
N SER A 49 -5.67 1.49 35.48
CA SER A 49 -6.64 1.41 34.39
C SER A 49 -7.21 0.00 34.26
N ARG A 50 -6.39 -1.04 34.46
CA ARG A 50 -6.84 -2.42 34.49
C ARG A 50 -7.86 -2.68 35.60
N GLU A 51 -7.64 -2.18 36.82
CA GLU A 51 -8.57 -2.36 37.94
C GLU A 51 -9.93 -1.70 37.65
N VAL A 52 -9.93 -0.48 37.09
CA VAL A 52 -11.16 0.24 36.71
C VAL A 52 -11.96 -0.54 35.66
N ILE A 53 -11.30 -0.95 34.58
CA ILE A 53 -11.93 -1.66 33.47
C ILE A 53 -12.40 -3.06 33.88
N THR A 54 -11.62 -3.77 34.72
CA THR A 54 -11.97 -5.12 35.19
C THR A 54 -13.20 -5.10 36.10
N ARG A 55 -13.33 -4.10 36.97
CA ARG A 55 -14.55 -3.94 37.78
C ARG A 55 -15.79 -3.73 36.90
N GLU A 56 -15.68 -2.91 35.87
CA GLU A 56 -16.80 -2.68 34.96
C GLU A 56 -17.18 -3.94 34.19
N LYS A 57 -16.18 -4.71 33.75
CA LYS A 57 -16.38 -6.04 33.15
C LYS A 57 -17.13 -6.96 34.09
N ASP A 58 -16.66 -7.10 35.32
CA ASP A 58 -17.28 -8.00 36.29
C ASP A 58 -18.73 -7.59 36.57
N ARG A 59 -19.01 -6.27 36.62
CA ARG A 59 -20.37 -5.74 36.75
C ARG A 59 -21.26 -6.12 35.57
N GLN A 60 -20.81 -5.92 34.34
CA GLN A 60 -21.62 -6.19 33.14
C GLN A 60 -21.78 -7.69 32.86
N LEU A 61 -20.79 -8.51 33.24
CA LEU A 61 -20.81 -9.97 33.02
C LEU A 61 -21.32 -10.74 34.25
N THR A 62 -21.83 -10.04 35.27
CA THR A 62 -22.30 -10.68 36.52
C THR A 62 -23.34 -11.78 36.26
N ALA A 63 -24.21 -11.62 35.26
CA ALA A 63 -25.23 -12.60 34.89
C ALA A 63 -24.62 -13.95 34.49
N ILE A 64 -23.50 -13.97 33.76
CA ILE A 64 -22.82 -15.21 33.34
C ILE A 64 -22.41 -16.07 34.55
N PHE A 65 -22.02 -15.42 35.65
CA PHE A 65 -21.51 -16.12 36.83
C PHE A 65 -22.60 -16.46 37.85
N ARG A 66 -23.79 -15.86 37.76
CA ARG A 66 -24.84 -15.94 38.80
C ARG A 66 -26.14 -16.54 38.32
N GLU A 67 -26.44 -16.51 37.03
CA GLU A 67 -27.69 -16.97 36.46
C GLU A 67 -27.49 -18.30 35.71
N PRO A 68 -28.13 -19.40 36.16
CA PRO A 68 -28.04 -20.69 35.47
C PRO A 68 -28.53 -20.59 34.02
N GLY A 69 -27.71 -21.05 33.07
CA GLY A 69 -28.05 -21.06 31.64
C GLY A 69 -27.63 -19.81 30.85
N VAL A 70 -27.03 -18.81 31.50
CA VAL A 70 -26.46 -17.64 30.81
C VAL A 70 -24.98 -17.89 30.50
N GLU A 71 -24.66 -18.26 29.26
CA GLU A 71 -23.28 -18.55 28.84
C GLU A 71 -22.53 -17.31 28.31
N ARG A 72 -23.25 -16.26 27.90
CA ARG A 72 -22.70 -15.03 27.31
C ARG A 72 -23.64 -13.83 27.47
N VAL A 73 -23.10 -12.62 27.41
CA VAL A 73 -23.88 -11.36 27.36
C VAL A 73 -23.96 -10.80 25.94
N ASP A 74 -24.97 -9.99 25.63
CA ASP A 74 -25.11 -9.41 24.27
C ASP A 74 -24.00 -8.42 23.93
N GLN A 75 -23.55 -7.61 24.89
CA GLN A 75 -22.46 -6.65 24.69
C GLN A 75 -21.72 -6.36 26.00
N PHE A 76 -20.40 -6.18 25.91
CA PHE A 76 -19.61 -5.47 26.91
C PHE A 76 -19.29 -4.08 26.33
N LYS A 77 -19.85 -3.03 26.93
CA LYS A 77 -19.76 -1.68 26.37
C LYS A 77 -19.47 -0.65 27.44
N ILE A 78 -18.45 0.17 27.18
CA ILE A 78 -18.15 1.36 27.97
C ILE A 78 -18.39 2.57 27.09
N THR A 79 -19.24 3.48 27.56
CA THR A 79 -19.61 4.69 26.82
C THR A 79 -18.51 5.75 26.92
N LYS A 80 -18.50 6.68 25.94
CA LYS A 80 -17.64 7.87 25.97
C LYS A 80 -17.75 8.63 27.30
N ALA A 81 -18.97 8.88 27.77
CA ALA A 81 -19.22 9.60 29.00
C ALA A 81 -18.61 8.90 30.22
N GLN A 82 -18.62 7.56 30.25
CA GLN A 82 -17.97 6.79 31.32
C GLN A 82 -16.45 6.96 31.27
N PHE A 83 -15.83 6.89 30.10
CA PHE A 83 -14.38 7.13 29.98
C PHE A 83 -13.98 8.55 30.38
N GLU A 84 -14.75 9.56 29.96
CA GLU A 84 -14.51 10.97 30.34
C GLU A 84 -14.66 11.18 31.86
N SER A 85 -15.69 10.58 32.46
CA SER A 85 -15.89 10.60 33.91
C SER A 85 -14.72 9.96 34.64
N TRP A 86 -14.34 8.74 34.27
CA TRP A 86 -13.25 8.02 34.95
C TRP A 86 -11.90 8.69 34.78
N ALA A 87 -11.59 9.22 33.60
CA ALA A 87 -10.35 9.95 33.38
C ALA A 87 -10.28 11.22 34.25
N THR A 88 -11.41 11.91 34.40
CA THR A 88 -11.54 13.06 35.30
C THR A 88 -11.40 12.65 36.76
N ASP A 89 -12.11 11.60 37.18
CA ASP A 89 -12.06 11.06 38.54
C ASP A 89 -10.64 10.61 38.92
N ILE A 90 -9.92 9.96 38.01
CA ILE A 90 -8.52 9.57 38.23
C ILE A 90 -7.65 10.79 38.49
N ALA A 91 -7.82 11.88 37.73
CA ALA A 91 -7.06 13.11 37.91
C ALA A 91 -7.40 13.83 39.22
N ILE A 92 -8.63 13.69 39.72
CA ILE A 92 -9.06 14.19 41.04
C ILE A 92 -8.42 13.36 42.16
N VAL A 93 -8.48 12.03 42.05
CA VAL A 93 -7.94 11.11 43.07
C VAL A 93 -6.42 11.19 43.17
N PHE A 94 -5.73 11.36 42.04
CA PHE A 94 -4.26 11.41 41.97
C PHE A 94 -3.79 12.76 41.40
N PRO A 95 -3.63 13.80 42.25
CA PRO A 95 -3.10 15.09 41.83
C PRO A 95 -1.81 14.97 40.99
N GLY A 96 -1.73 15.68 39.87
CA GLY A 96 -0.60 15.59 38.93
C GLY A 96 -0.76 14.58 37.80
N GLU A 97 -1.79 13.73 37.86
CA GLU A 97 -2.26 12.99 36.69
C GLU A 97 -3.15 13.88 35.80
N TYR A 98 -3.15 13.60 34.49
CA TYR A 98 -3.95 14.35 33.52
C TYR A 98 -5.00 13.43 32.91
N ALA A 99 -6.28 13.83 32.91
CA ALA A 99 -7.38 13.05 32.33
C ALA A 99 -7.08 12.58 30.89
N ARG A 100 -6.45 13.45 30.07
CA ARG A 100 -6.05 13.14 28.68
C ARG A 100 -5.05 11.98 28.53
N LEU A 101 -4.36 11.57 29.59
CA LEU A 101 -3.49 10.39 29.57
C LEU A 101 -4.32 9.10 29.61
N TYR A 102 -5.47 9.15 30.29
CA TYR A 102 -6.33 8.00 30.50
C TYR A 102 -7.40 7.88 29.42
N TYR A 103 -7.91 9.00 28.92
CA TYR A 103 -8.84 9.00 27.79
C TYR A 103 -8.76 10.30 26.98
N LYS A 104 -8.70 10.15 25.66
CA LYS A 104 -8.93 11.18 24.65
C LYS A 104 -10.08 10.68 23.76
N PRO A 105 -11.16 11.46 23.62
CA PRO A 105 -12.26 11.06 22.75
C PRO A 105 -11.88 11.20 21.27
N PHE A 106 -12.67 10.56 20.41
CA PHE A 106 -12.62 10.83 18.97
C PHE A 106 -12.89 12.32 18.72
N THR A 107 -12.09 12.96 17.88
CA THR A 107 -12.35 14.31 17.41
C THR A 107 -12.32 14.35 15.88
N SER A 108 -13.23 15.13 15.29
CA SER A 108 -13.20 15.46 13.87
C SER A 108 -13.35 16.96 13.73
N GLN A 109 -12.30 17.62 13.24
CA GLN A 109 -12.27 19.06 13.05
C GLN A 109 -11.97 19.37 11.58
N LEU A 110 -12.63 20.41 11.06
CA LEU A 110 -12.26 20.98 9.76
C LEU A 110 -11.04 21.88 9.97
N VAL A 111 -9.96 21.57 9.28
CA VAL A 111 -8.69 22.30 9.36
C VAL A 111 -8.39 22.89 8.00
N GLN A 112 -8.01 24.16 7.97
CA GLN A 112 -7.58 24.84 6.76
C GLN A 112 -6.12 24.49 6.44
N VAL A 113 -5.87 24.02 5.22
CA VAL A 113 -4.55 23.66 4.71
C VAL A 113 -4.20 24.66 3.61
N HIS A 114 -3.11 25.38 3.81
CA HIS A 114 -2.57 26.30 2.82
C HIS A 114 -1.76 25.50 1.80
N GLN A 115 -2.13 25.62 0.54
CA GLN A 115 -1.37 25.04 -0.55
C GLN A 115 -0.21 25.96 -0.96
N PRO A 116 0.85 25.41 -1.59
CA PRO A 116 1.98 26.20 -2.10
C PRO A 116 1.59 27.27 -3.13
N ASN A 117 0.44 27.13 -3.78
CA ASN A 117 -0.13 28.09 -4.75
C ASN A 117 -0.99 29.18 -4.09
N GLY A 118 -1.03 29.26 -2.75
CA GLY A 118 -1.82 30.23 -1.99
C GLY A 118 -3.30 29.88 -1.79
N ARG A 119 -3.78 28.74 -2.31
CA ARG A 119 -5.18 28.29 -2.10
C ARG A 119 -5.37 27.64 -0.72
N ILE A 120 -6.47 27.96 -0.06
CA ILE A 120 -6.84 27.35 1.23
C ILE A 120 -7.87 26.24 1.00
N LEU A 121 -7.57 25.02 1.44
CA LEU A 121 -8.51 23.89 1.44
C LEU A 121 -8.94 23.51 2.86
N SER A 122 -10.22 23.21 3.06
CA SER A 122 -10.69 22.61 4.30
C SER A 122 -10.55 21.08 4.26
N LYS A 123 -9.67 20.51 5.11
CA LYS A 123 -9.50 19.06 5.30
C LYS A 123 -10.02 18.66 6.67
N ARG A 124 -10.80 17.58 6.76
CA ARG A 124 -11.17 17.00 8.07
C ARG A 124 -9.96 16.30 8.67
N ARG A 125 -9.46 16.80 9.80
CA ARG A 125 -8.53 16.09 10.67
C ARG A 125 -9.35 15.24 11.63
N LYS A 126 -9.12 13.94 11.61
CA LYS A 126 -9.74 12.98 12.53
C LYS A 126 -8.66 12.50 13.50
N GLU A 127 -8.96 12.49 14.78
CA GLU A 127 -8.13 11.86 15.80
C GLU A 127 -8.95 10.77 16.48
N ASN A 128 -8.44 9.54 16.45
CA ASN A 128 -9.11 8.40 17.05
C ASN A 128 -9.08 8.47 18.58
N PRO A 129 -10.04 7.82 19.27
CA PRO A 129 -9.96 7.70 20.71
C PRO A 129 -8.66 7.00 21.13
N SER A 130 -8.07 7.44 22.22
CA SER A 130 -6.80 6.88 22.72
C SER A 130 -6.65 7.12 24.22
N GLY A 131 -5.72 6.43 24.87
CA GLY A 131 -5.42 6.61 26.28
C GLY A 131 -5.54 5.31 27.05
N ILE A 132 -4.93 5.26 28.24
CA ILE A 132 -4.65 4.01 28.95
C ILE A 132 -5.94 3.23 29.28
N LEU A 133 -7.05 3.91 29.63
CA LEU A 133 -8.34 3.25 29.87
C LEU A 133 -8.93 2.66 28.59
N TYR A 134 -8.86 3.41 27.49
CA TYR A 134 -9.39 2.97 26.19
C TYR A 134 -8.60 1.78 25.65
N ASP A 135 -7.27 1.85 25.71
CA ASP A 135 -6.38 0.77 25.25
C ASP A 135 -6.64 -0.53 26.03
N HIS A 136 -6.81 -0.44 27.36
CA HIS A 136 -7.17 -1.60 28.19
C HIS A 136 -8.58 -2.12 27.93
N TYR A 137 -9.55 -1.23 27.65
CA TYR A 137 -10.89 -1.62 27.26
C TYR A 137 -10.90 -2.38 25.94
N VAL A 138 -10.22 -1.87 24.89
CA VAL A 138 -10.12 -2.53 23.58
C VAL A 138 -9.48 -3.90 23.73
N TYR A 139 -8.35 -3.99 24.44
CA TYR A 139 -7.68 -5.26 24.74
C TYR A 139 -8.59 -6.26 25.46
N LEU A 140 -9.30 -5.81 26.49
CA LEU A 140 -10.20 -6.66 27.25
C LEU A 140 -11.42 -7.10 26.43
N GLN A 141 -11.98 -6.19 25.64
CA GLN A 141 -13.11 -6.49 24.76
C GLN A 141 -12.74 -7.57 23.75
N GLY A 142 -11.53 -7.53 23.19
CA GLY A 142 -10.97 -8.61 22.36
C GLY A 142 -10.90 -9.94 23.11
N LYS A 143 -10.36 -9.94 24.35
CA LYS A 143 -10.32 -11.16 25.19
C LYS A 143 -11.70 -11.76 25.45
N LEU A 144 -12.69 -10.93 25.75
CA LEU A 144 -14.05 -11.40 26.05
C LEU A 144 -14.73 -12.01 24.82
N LYS A 145 -14.50 -11.44 23.63
CA LYS A 145 -14.96 -12.00 22.36
C LYS A 145 -14.29 -13.34 22.07
N ASN A 146 -12.98 -13.46 22.29
CA ASN A 146 -12.23 -14.70 22.08
C ASN A 146 -12.62 -15.82 23.05
N GLN A 147 -13.06 -15.43 24.25
CA GLN A 147 -13.61 -16.35 25.24
C GLN A 147 -15.09 -16.67 25.02
N HIS A 148 -15.71 -16.16 23.94
CA HIS A 148 -17.13 -16.36 23.61
C HIS A 148 -18.10 -15.85 24.70
N LEU A 149 -17.64 -14.96 25.59
CA LEU A 149 -18.43 -14.41 26.70
C LEU A 149 -19.34 -13.24 26.26
N VAL A 150 -19.17 -12.75 25.03
CA VAL A 150 -19.97 -11.66 24.43
C VAL A 150 -20.48 -12.10 23.05
N ARG A 151 -21.74 -11.82 22.74
CA ARG A 151 -22.40 -12.20 21.48
C ARG A 151 -21.78 -11.48 20.28
N ARG A 152 -21.47 -12.23 19.21
CA ARG A 152 -21.25 -11.68 17.87
C ARG A 152 -22.63 -11.36 17.27
N VAL A 153 -22.92 -10.08 17.08
CA VAL A 153 -24.16 -9.63 16.44
C VAL A 153 -23.82 -9.23 15.01
N ASP A 154 -24.40 -9.95 14.04
CA ASP A 154 -24.48 -9.54 12.64
C ASP A 154 -25.67 -8.57 12.43
N ILE A 155 -25.69 -7.83 11.30
CA ILE A 155 -26.67 -6.82 10.79
C ILE A 155 -26.31 -5.33 11.12
N PRO A 156 -26.59 -4.32 10.24
CA PRO A 156 -25.68 -3.68 9.26
C PRO A 156 -25.33 -2.18 9.57
N VAL A 157 -24.08 -1.81 9.29
CA VAL A 157 -23.49 -0.45 9.13
C VAL A 157 -23.96 0.68 10.08
N ALA A 158 -23.19 0.91 11.16
CA ALA A 158 -22.63 2.22 11.53
C ALA A 158 -21.49 2.08 12.59
N VAL A 159 -20.28 1.81 12.10
CA VAL A 159 -18.94 2.29 12.53
C VAL A 159 -18.47 2.12 14.01
N ASP A 160 -17.42 1.29 14.14
CA ASP A 160 -16.21 1.33 15.01
C ASP A 160 -16.10 0.43 16.26
N ASN A 161 -15.34 -0.67 16.12
CA ASN A 161 -14.13 -1.06 16.88
C ASN A 161 -13.82 -2.56 16.68
N VAL A 162 -13.10 -2.86 15.60
CA VAL A 162 -12.43 -4.14 15.36
C VAL A 162 -10.92 -3.86 15.46
N ASP A 163 -10.16 -4.71 16.17
CA ASP A 163 -8.72 -4.51 16.39
C ASP A 163 -8.00 -4.51 15.03
N PRO A 164 -7.25 -3.46 14.64
CA PRO A 164 -6.70 -3.35 13.29
C PRO A 164 -5.87 -4.56 12.85
N ILE A 165 -5.24 -5.28 13.78
CA ILE A 165 -4.45 -6.49 13.48
C ILE A 165 -5.38 -7.68 13.23
N GLU A 166 -6.40 -7.88 14.07
CA GLU A 166 -7.38 -8.97 13.92
C GLU A 166 -8.29 -8.76 12.70
N VAL A 167 -8.65 -7.50 12.36
CA VAL A 167 -9.32 -7.16 11.09
C VAL A 167 -8.46 -7.57 9.91
N GLU A 168 -7.16 -7.25 9.97
CA GLU A 168 -6.26 -7.48 8.87
C GLU A 168 -6.06 -8.99 8.65
N ASP A 169 -5.90 -9.77 9.73
CA ASP A 169 -5.77 -11.23 9.69
C ASP A 169 -7.08 -11.88 9.20
N GLU A 170 -8.24 -11.49 9.75
CA GLU A 170 -9.55 -11.99 9.28
C GLU A 170 -9.81 -11.64 7.81
N ALA A 171 -9.45 -10.43 7.38
CA ALA A 171 -9.58 -10.00 5.99
C ALA A 171 -8.63 -10.78 5.07
N LEU A 172 -7.41 -11.08 5.53
CA LEU A 172 -6.45 -11.88 4.77
C LEU A 172 -6.91 -13.33 4.64
N ASP A 173 -7.36 -13.94 5.74
CA ASP A 173 -7.92 -15.29 5.77
C ASP A 173 -9.16 -15.37 4.89
N TRP A 174 -10.02 -14.35 4.91
CA TRP A 174 -11.19 -14.30 4.05
C TRP A 174 -10.80 -14.28 2.57
N LEU A 175 -9.79 -13.49 2.17
CA LEU A 175 -9.31 -13.42 0.79
C LEU A 175 -8.63 -14.71 0.31
N SER A 176 -8.18 -15.56 1.23
CA SER A 176 -7.52 -16.82 0.89
C SER A 176 -8.48 -17.87 0.31
N VAL A 177 -9.78 -17.73 0.58
CA VAL A 177 -10.80 -18.71 0.15
C VAL A 177 -11.96 -18.08 -0.61
N ASN A 178 -12.19 -16.77 -0.49
CA ASN A 178 -13.32 -16.10 -1.14
C ASN A 178 -12.85 -15.20 -2.30
N LEU A 179 -13.50 -15.35 -3.46
CA LEU A 179 -13.22 -14.57 -4.67
C LEU A 179 -14.32 -13.52 -4.95
N GLU A 180 -15.44 -13.62 -4.26
CA GLU A 180 -16.66 -12.85 -4.51
C GLU A 180 -17.43 -12.62 -3.21
N PRO A 181 -18.32 -11.62 -3.16
CA PRO A 181 -18.60 -10.64 -4.21
C PRO A 181 -17.54 -9.52 -4.27
N ALA A 182 -17.37 -8.89 -5.44
CA ALA A 182 -16.29 -7.92 -5.71
C ALA A 182 -16.17 -6.80 -4.66
N ALA A 183 -17.29 -6.28 -4.14
CA ALA A 183 -17.29 -5.26 -3.10
C ALA A 183 -16.62 -5.75 -1.78
N HIS A 184 -16.85 -7.00 -1.39
CA HIS A 184 -16.25 -7.57 -0.18
C HIS A 184 -14.76 -7.85 -0.39
N VAL A 185 -14.38 -8.32 -1.58
CA VAL A 185 -12.98 -8.45 -1.97
C VAL A 185 -12.25 -7.11 -1.83
N SER A 186 -12.76 -6.04 -2.43
CA SER A 186 -12.11 -4.72 -2.36
C SER A 186 -11.97 -4.19 -0.93
N ASN A 187 -12.99 -4.41 -0.09
CA ASN A 187 -12.96 -4.03 1.32
C ASN A 187 -11.91 -4.82 2.10
N ASN A 188 -11.90 -6.15 1.97
CA ASN A 188 -10.94 -7.03 2.64
C ASN A 188 -9.52 -6.82 2.09
N TRP A 189 -9.37 -6.51 0.80
CA TRP A 189 -8.08 -6.17 0.19
C TRP A 189 -7.50 -4.90 0.80
N THR A 190 -8.35 -3.88 0.98
CA THR A 190 -7.94 -2.63 1.62
C THR A 190 -7.61 -2.85 3.09
N ALA A 191 -8.44 -3.62 3.79
CA ALA A 191 -8.27 -3.93 5.20
C ALA A 191 -6.95 -4.67 5.46
N SER A 192 -6.70 -5.79 4.77
CA SER A 192 -5.51 -6.65 4.91
C SER A 192 -4.20 -6.07 4.37
N ARG A 193 -4.21 -4.87 3.79
CA ARG A 193 -3.08 -4.30 3.02
C ARG A 193 -1.76 -4.32 3.78
N ARG A 194 -1.76 -3.93 5.06
CA ARG A 194 -0.53 -3.82 5.85
C ARG A 194 0.12 -5.20 6.04
N LEU A 195 -0.67 -6.24 6.34
CA LEU A 195 -0.16 -7.62 6.42
C LEU A 195 0.33 -8.12 5.08
N ARG A 196 -0.42 -7.92 4.00
CA ARG A 196 0.02 -8.32 2.65
C ARG A 196 1.36 -7.68 2.27
N LYS A 197 1.54 -6.38 2.54
CA LYS A 197 2.82 -5.69 2.37
C LYS A 197 3.91 -6.18 3.31
N ALA A 198 3.57 -6.62 4.52
CA ALA A 198 4.53 -7.24 5.43
C ALA A 198 5.06 -8.57 4.86
N ARG A 199 4.17 -9.44 4.35
CA ARG A 199 4.57 -10.71 3.71
C ARG A 199 5.51 -10.50 2.52
N LEU A 200 5.23 -9.50 1.67
CA LEU A 200 6.12 -9.14 0.56
C LEU A 200 7.50 -8.67 1.05
N ARG A 201 7.56 -7.88 2.11
CA ARG A 201 8.83 -7.46 2.73
C ARG A 201 9.58 -8.61 3.41
N GLU A 202 8.87 -9.59 3.92
CA GLU A 202 9.41 -10.83 4.50
C GLU A 202 9.89 -11.82 3.42
N GLY A 203 9.64 -11.53 2.14
CA GLY A 203 10.20 -12.27 1.01
C GLY A 203 9.35 -13.44 0.53
N ILE A 204 8.03 -13.43 0.76
CA ILE A 204 7.11 -14.39 0.11
C ILE A 204 7.30 -14.33 -1.41
N SER A 205 7.36 -15.50 -2.07
CA SER A 205 7.46 -15.52 -3.53
C SER A 205 6.15 -15.07 -4.18
N ILE A 206 6.22 -14.59 -5.43
CA ILE A 206 5.01 -14.19 -6.18
C ILE A 206 4.06 -15.38 -6.38
N HIS A 207 4.61 -16.59 -6.57
CA HIS A 207 3.83 -17.82 -6.63
C HIS A 207 3.04 -18.03 -5.33
N GLU A 208 3.71 -18.09 -4.18
CA GLU A 208 3.08 -18.27 -2.87
C GLU A 208 2.07 -17.15 -2.54
N TYR A 209 2.35 -15.91 -2.96
CA TYR A 209 1.44 -14.78 -2.76
C TYR A 209 0.14 -14.94 -3.57
N TYR A 210 0.21 -15.45 -4.79
CA TYR A 210 -0.97 -15.75 -5.62
C TYR A 210 -1.72 -17.01 -5.17
N GLU A 211 -1.04 -17.98 -4.55
CA GLU A 211 -1.71 -19.11 -3.89
C GLU A 211 -2.44 -18.67 -2.61
N LEU A 212 -1.83 -17.76 -1.84
CA LEU A 212 -2.45 -17.18 -0.65
C LEU A 212 -3.65 -16.27 -0.99
N LEU A 213 -3.62 -15.63 -2.16
CA LEU A 213 -4.61 -14.64 -2.59
C LEU A 213 -5.16 -15.00 -3.98
N PRO A 214 -5.95 -16.08 -4.10
CA PRO A 214 -6.41 -16.59 -5.39
C PRO A 214 -7.27 -15.59 -6.18
N VAL A 215 -7.82 -14.56 -5.51
CA VAL A 215 -8.54 -13.47 -6.19
C VAL A 215 -7.68 -12.71 -7.21
N LEU A 216 -6.36 -12.73 -7.06
CA LEU A 216 -5.44 -12.18 -8.05
C LEU A 216 -5.46 -12.95 -9.37
N LYS A 217 -5.81 -14.24 -9.37
CA LYS A 217 -5.93 -15.04 -10.60
C LYS A 217 -7.18 -14.68 -11.43
N THR A 218 -8.03 -13.80 -10.91
CA THR A 218 -9.28 -13.35 -11.57
C THR A 218 -9.09 -12.01 -12.28
N VAL A 219 -10.08 -11.60 -13.07
CA VAL A 219 -10.10 -10.27 -13.72
C VAL A 219 -9.96 -9.11 -12.72
N LEU A 220 -10.46 -9.29 -11.49
CA LEU A 220 -10.42 -8.28 -10.42
C LEU A 220 -8.99 -8.07 -9.90
N GLY A 221 -8.10 -9.06 -10.04
CA GLY A 221 -6.72 -9.00 -9.58
C GLY A 221 -5.96 -7.78 -10.08
N SER A 222 -6.10 -7.46 -11.38
CA SER A 222 -5.48 -6.28 -11.99
C SER A 222 -5.90 -4.96 -11.32
N GLN A 223 -7.17 -4.85 -10.92
CA GLN A 223 -7.72 -3.67 -10.26
C GLN A 223 -7.22 -3.56 -8.80
N LEU A 224 -7.12 -4.68 -8.11
CA LEU A 224 -6.62 -4.75 -6.73
C LEU A 224 -5.13 -4.35 -6.65
N LEU A 225 -4.31 -4.85 -7.58
CA LEU A 225 -2.90 -4.48 -7.69
C LEU A 225 -2.74 -3.00 -8.05
N SER A 226 -3.58 -2.49 -8.96
CA SER A 226 -3.59 -1.07 -9.30
C SER A 226 -3.93 -0.20 -8.08
N SER A 227 -4.92 -0.61 -7.27
CA SER A 227 -5.31 0.11 -6.05
C SER A 227 -4.19 0.15 -5.00
N ASP A 228 -3.38 -0.89 -4.88
CA ASP A 228 -2.24 -0.88 -3.95
C ASP A 228 -1.12 0.06 -4.41
N PHE A 229 -0.87 0.15 -5.72
CA PHE A 229 0.02 1.17 -6.27
C PHE A 229 -0.51 2.58 -6.01
N ASP A 230 -1.80 2.82 -6.26
CA ASP A 230 -2.41 4.15 -6.10
C ASP A 230 -2.38 4.64 -4.66
N GLU A 231 -2.39 3.72 -3.69
CA GLU A 231 -2.16 4.08 -2.29
C GLU A 231 -0.70 4.40 -1.97
N LEU A 232 0.26 3.66 -2.55
CA LEU A 232 1.69 3.96 -2.39
C LEU A 232 2.07 5.30 -3.02
N TYR A 233 1.46 5.62 -4.15
CA TYR A 233 1.75 6.81 -4.94
C TYR A 233 0.49 7.55 -5.38
N PRO A 234 -0.20 8.24 -4.46
CA PRO A 234 -1.45 8.92 -4.76
C PRO A 234 -1.31 9.97 -5.86
N GLY A 235 -2.21 9.93 -6.85
CA GLY A 235 -2.30 10.92 -7.91
C GLY A 235 -1.26 10.81 -9.04
N ARG A 236 -0.51 9.70 -9.11
CA ARG A 236 0.47 9.50 -10.20
C ARG A 236 -0.12 9.07 -11.54
N ASP A 237 -1.32 8.49 -11.56
CA ASP A 237 -2.01 8.09 -12.80
C ASP A 237 -2.18 9.26 -13.79
N ASN A 238 -2.65 10.40 -13.29
CA ASN A 238 -2.83 11.60 -14.12
C ASN A 238 -1.49 12.12 -14.65
N ILE A 239 -0.37 11.84 -13.96
CA ILE A 239 0.95 12.28 -14.39
C ILE A 239 1.44 11.44 -15.55
N PHE A 240 1.23 10.12 -15.52
CA PHE A 240 1.64 9.22 -16.60
C PHE A 240 1.05 9.66 -17.94
N GLN A 241 -0.28 9.85 -17.99
CA GLN A 241 -0.96 10.22 -19.23
C GLN A 241 -0.46 11.58 -19.77
N ASN A 242 -0.45 12.61 -18.91
CA ASN A 242 -0.02 13.95 -19.30
C ASN A 242 1.44 13.99 -19.77
N ARG A 243 2.32 13.21 -19.12
CA ARG A 243 3.73 13.16 -19.48
C ARG A 243 4.02 12.28 -20.68
N TRP A 244 3.21 11.25 -20.94
CA TRP A 244 3.35 10.44 -22.15
C TRP A 244 3.10 11.28 -23.41
N ASP A 245 2.06 12.12 -23.40
CA ASP A 245 1.76 13.02 -24.51
C ASP A 245 2.93 13.98 -24.80
N ALA A 246 3.55 14.54 -23.75
CA ALA A 246 4.78 15.34 -23.89
C ALA A 246 5.98 14.49 -24.34
N ALA A 247 6.09 13.25 -23.85
CA ALA A 247 7.19 12.35 -24.16
C ALA A 247 7.22 11.96 -25.64
N ARG A 248 6.08 11.79 -26.31
CA ARG A 248 6.03 11.41 -27.74
C ARG A 248 6.95 12.29 -28.59
N GLY A 249 6.81 13.61 -28.50
CA GLY A 249 7.62 14.55 -29.27
C GLY A 249 9.11 14.47 -28.95
N VAL A 250 9.45 14.35 -27.67
CA VAL A 250 10.84 14.23 -27.20
C VAL A 250 11.48 12.92 -27.69
N LEU A 251 10.74 11.81 -27.61
CA LEU A 251 11.21 10.48 -28.05
C LEU A 251 11.42 10.45 -29.58
N ILE A 252 10.50 11.02 -30.36
CA ILE A 252 10.65 11.14 -31.82
C ILE A 252 11.91 11.94 -32.16
N ALA A 253 12.07 13.13 -31.56
CA ALA A 253 13.25 13.97 -31.79
C ALA A 253 14.56 13.32 -31.34
N ALA A 254 14.52 12.42 -30.36
CA ALA A 254 15.67 11.63 -29.94
C ALA A 254 15.98 10.50 -30.93
N LEU A 255 14.95 9.83 -31.47
CA LEU A 255 15.08 8.79 -32.49
C LEU A 255 15.63 9.35 -33.81
N ASP A 256 15.21 10.55 -34.24
CA ASP A 256 15.75 11.23 -35.42
C ASP A 256 17.28 11.29 -35.41
N LYS A 257 17.87 11.59 -34.24
CA LYS A 257 19.32 11.71 -34.05
C LYS A 257 20.06 10.38 -34.15
N ILE A 258 19.36 9.26 -34.03
CA ILE A 258 19.95 7.91 -34.03
C ILE A 258 19.34 6.99 -35.08
N ALA A 259 18.52 7.50 -36.01
CA ALA A 259 17.80 6.70 -37.01
C ALA A 259 18.74 5.81 -37.83
N SER A 260 19.97 6.27 -38.10
CA SER A 260 21.02 5.50 -38.79
C SER A 260 21.54 4.28 -38.02
N LYS A 261 21.19 4.13 -36.73
CA LYS A 261 21.57 3.00 -35.87
C LYS A 261 20.45 1.96 -35.73
N LEU A 262 19.25 2.25 -36.24
CA LEU A 262 18.14 1.31 -36.23
C LEU A 262 18.43 0.14 -37.18
N SER A 263 17.88 -1.04 -36.85
CA SER A 263 17.88 -2.15 -37.79
C SER A 263 17.03 -1.80 -39.03
N PRO A 264 17.20 -2.47 -40.18
CA PRO A 264 16.35 -2.23 -41.35
C PRO A 264 14.85 -2.38 -41.05
N GLU A 265 14.48 -3.32 -40.19
CA GLU A 265 13.10 -3.56 -39.77
C GLU A 265 12.58 -2.44 -38.85
N ASP A 266 13.38 -2.04 -37.87
CA ASP A 266 13.04 -0.96 -36.95
C ASP A 266 13.00 0.41 -37.63
N LEU A 267 13.85 0.63 -38.63
CA LEU A 267 13.82 1.83 -39.48
C LEU A 267 12.54 1.88 -40.32
N ARG A 268 12.06 0.72 -40.80
CA ARG A 268 10.76 0.63 -41.48
C ARG A 268 9.64 1.05 -40.52
N LEU A 269 9.62 0.54 -39.29
CA LEU A 269 8.64 0.94 -38.27
C LEU A 269 8.73 2.43 -37.97
N TYR A 270 9.95 2.95 -37.75
CA TYR A 270 10.19 4.37 -37.51
C TYR A 270 9.60 5.26 -38.60
N SER A 271 9.77 4.89 -39.87
CA SER A 271 9.24 5.63 -41.02
C SER A 271 7.72 5.72 -41.08
N LEU A 272 7.00 4.87 -40.33
CA LEU A 272 5.53 4.89 -40.26
C LEU A 272 5.02 5.97 -39.29
N LEU A 273 5.83 6.38 -38.30
CA LEU A 273 5.40 7.30 -37.23
C LEU A 273 4.64 8.54 -37.72
N PRO A 274 5.05 9.28 -38.77
CA PRO A 274 4.38 10.52 -39.18
C PRO A 274 2.94 10.31 -39.67
N ARG A 275 2.63 9.13 -40.21
CA ARG A 275 1.36 8.82 -40.89
C ARG A 275 0.46 7.85 -40.12
N SER A 276 0.97 7.27 -39.03
CA SER A 276 0.26 6.30 -38.21
C SER A 276 -0.76 6.95 -37.28
N ALA A 277 -1.79 6.21 -36.89
CA ALA A 277 -2.69 6.60 -35.80
C ALA A 277 -1.93 6.63 -34.45
N GLU A 278 -2.41 7.40 -33.47
CA GLU A 278 -1.72 7.58 -32.18
C GLU A 278 -1.39 6.27 -31.45
N HIS A 279 -2.32 5.31 -31.40
CA HIS A 279 -2.08 4.02 -30.76
C HIS A 279 -0.98 3.20 -31.46
N VAL A 280 -0.84 3.32 -32.78
CA VAL A 280 0.24 2.71 -33.56
C VAL A 280 1.56 3.43 -33.29
N LYS A 281 1.55 4.76 -33.18
CA LYS A 281 2.75 5.53 -32.80
C LYS A 281 3.24 5.10 -31.42
N ASP A 282 2.34 4.94 -30.46
CA ASP A 282 2.68 4.48 -29.10
C ASP A 282 3.36 3.11 -29.13
N ALA A 283 2.84 2.18 -29.94
CA ALA A 283 3.43 0.86 -30.13
C ALA A 283 4.86 0.92 -30.68
N ILE A 284 5.06 1.70 -31.74
CA ILE A 284 6.37 1.87 -32.36
C ILE A 284 7.33 2.56 -31.38
N LEU A 285 6.91 3.62 -30.68
CA LEU A 285 7.76 4.33 -29.73
C LEU A 285 8.20 3.46 -28.55
N LEU A 286 7.29 2.65 -27.99
CA LEU A 286 7.60 1.70 -26.93
C LEU A 286 8.58 0.62 -27.42
N HIS A 287 8.37 0.07 -28.61
CA HIS A 287 9.24 -0.93 -29.23
C HIS A 287 10.66 -0.39 -29.52
N LEU A 288 10.77 0.89 -29.89
CA LEU A 288 12.05 1.53 -30.21
C LEU A 288 12.75 2.17 -28.98
N LEU A 289 12.05 2.28 -27.84
CA LEU A 289 12.59 2.86 -26.61
C LEU A 289 13.94 2.25 -26.16
N PRO A 290 14.21 0.94 -26.32
CA PRO A 290 15.50 0.34 -25.96
C PRO A 290 16.72 0.88 -26.73
N TYR A 291 16.52 1.53 -27.88
CA TYR A 291 17.59 2.23 -28.61
C TYR A 291 18.02 3.53 -27.92
N LEU A 292 17.09 4.20 -27.26
CA LEU A 292 17.32 5.46 -26.55
C LEU A 292 17.85 5.22 -25.13
N ILE A 293 17.34 4.19 -24.47
CA ILE A 293 17.60 3.94 -23.06
C ILE A 293 18.70 2.89 -22.90
N THR A 294 19.90 3.36 -22.57
CA THR A 294 21.04 2.49 -22.31
C THR A 294 21.24 2.27 -20.81
N PRO A 295 21.70 1.08 -20.38
CA PRO A 295 21.98 0.85 -18.97
C PRO A 295 23.17 1.65 -18.48
N PRO A 296 23.24 1.99 -17.17
CA PRO A 296 24.42 2.59 -16.58
C PRO A 296 25.64 1.66 -16.76
N ARG A 297 26.82 2.26 -16.99
CA ARG A 297 28.05 1.49 -17.12
C ARG A 297 28.32 0.74 -15.81
N GLN A 298 28.36 -0.59 -15.87
CA GLN A 298 28.80 -1.40 -14.74
C GLN A 298 30.28 -1.13 -14.48
N LYS A 299 30.63 -0.86 -13.20
CA LYS A 299 32.02 -0.87 -12.76
C LYS A 299 32.49 -2.32 -12.72
N LEU A 300 33.17 -2.76 -13.77
CA LEU A 300 33.78 -4.08 -13.81
C LEU A 300 34.99 -4.11 -12.87
N THR A 301 35.08 -5.14 -12.04
CA THR A 301 36.34 -5.50 -11.38
C THR A 301 37.34 -5.99 -12.44
N ARG A 302 38.62 -5.82 -12.15
CA ARG A 302 39.72 -6.13 -13.09
C ARG A 302 39.64 -7.60 -13.51
N GLY A 303 39.40 -7.85 -14.79
CA GLY A 303 39.26 -9.19 -15.38
C GLY A 303 37.84 -9.62 -15.74
N GLN A 304 36.81 -8.88 -15.31
CA GLN A 304 35.43 -9.12 -15.75
C GLN A 304 35.13 -8.34 -17.04
N ARG A 305 34.39 -8.95 -17.96
CA ARG A 305 33.91 -8.32 -19.18
C ARG A 305 32.43 -7.95 -18.98
N ALA A 306 32.06 -6.70 -19.25
CA ALA A 306 30.65 -6.34 -19.23
C ALA A 306 29.92 -7.14 -20.30
N GLU A 307 28.84 -7.78 -19.89
CA GLU A 307 27.99 -8.53 -20.79
C GLU A 307 27.20 -7.53 -21.64
N LYS A 308 27.69 -7.28 -22.85
CA LYS A 308 27.07 -6.33 -23.78
C LYS A 308 25.85 -7.01 -24.40
N ARG A 309 24.66 -6.66 -23.90
CA ARG A 309 23.39 -7.15 -24.42
C ARG A 309 22.97 -6.42 -25.70
N THR A 310 22.38 -7.17 -26.61
CA THR A 310 21.82 -6.70 -27.88
C THR A 310 20.59 -5.82 -27.65
N VAL A 311 20.18 -5.06 -28.65
CA VAL A 311 18.93 -4.27 -28.56
C VAL A 311 17.71 -5.20 -28.51
N ILE A 312 17.75 -6.30 -29.25
CA ILE A 312 16.68 -7.32 -29.30
C ILE A 312 16.43 -7.92 -27.91
N GLU A 313 17.48 -8.35 -27.19
CA GLU A 313 17.32 -8.87 -25.82
C GLU A 313 16.65 -7.87 -24.87
N LYS A 314 16.87 -6.56 -25.08
CA LYS A 314 16.22 -5.52 -24.27
C LYS A 314 14.77 -5.26 -24.70
N GLN A 315 14.49 -5.33 -25.99
CA GLN A 315 13.14 -5.23 -26.52
C GLN A 315 12.27 -6.35 -25.96
N GLU A 316 12.73 -7.60 -26.10
CA GLU A 316 11.98 -8.77 -25.67
C GLU A 316 11.86 -8.89 -24.14
N ALA A 317 12.81 -8.34 -23.38
CA ALA A 317 12.69 -8.24 -21.92
C ALA A 317 11.80 -7.08 -21.45
N PHE A 318 11.50 -6.11 -22.32
CA PHE A 318 10.63 -4.97 -22.02
C PHE A 318 9.17 -5.29 -22.33
N LEU A 319 8.92 -5.87 -23.51
CA LEU A 319 7.60 -6.31 -23.97
C LEU A 319 7.78 -7.51 -24.91
N ILE A 320 6.82 -8.43 -24.88
CA ILE A 320 6.77 -9.55 -25.82
C ILE A 320 5.80 -9.20 -26.94
N HIS A 321 6.24 -9.38 -28.18
CA HIS A 321 5.39 -9.37 -29.35
C HIS A 321 5.22 -10.79 -29.88
N ALA A 322 3.98 -11.27 -29.92
CA ALA A 322 3.61 -12.57 -30.50
C ALA A 322 2.77 -12.33 -31.75
N LYS A 323 3.02 -13.07 -32.84
CA LYS A 323 2.21 -12.91 -34.06
C LYS A 323 0.79 -13.41 -33.84
N THR A 324 0.68 -14.55 -33.17
CA THR A 324 -0.60 -15.18 -32.85
C THR A 324 -0.64 -15.57 -31.37
N ALA A 325 -1.84 -15.85 -30.86
CA ALA A 325 -2.01 -16.34 -29.49
C ALA A 325 -1.25 -17.65 -29.22
N ALA A 326 -1.04 -18.48 -30.26
CA ALA A 326 -0.29 -19.73 -30.14
C ALA A 326 1.21 -19.51 -29.88
N ASP A 327 1.76 -18.36 -30.32
CA ASP A 327 3.19 -18.05 -30.19
C ASP A 327 3.56 -17.51 -28.79
N ILE A 328 2.57 -17.12 -27.99
CA ILE A 328 2.76 -16.49 -26.68
C ILE A 328 3.57 -17.41 -25.75
N ASN A 329 3.16 -18.67 -25.61
CA ASN A 329 3.80 -19.61 -24.68
C ASN A 329 5.26 -19.88 -25.07
N THR A 330 5.55 -19.99 -26.36
CA THR A 330 6.91 -20.16 -26.86
C THR A 330 7.78 -18.94 -26.56
N ALA A 331 7.26 -17.73 -26.78
CA ALA A 331 7.99 -16.50 -26.48
C ALA A 331 8.28 -16.34 -24.97
N LEU A 332 7.30 -16.68 -24.13
CA LEU A 332 7.44 -16.65 -22.68
C LEU A 332 8.46 -17.67 -22.17
N GLU A 333 8.45 -18.89 -22.71
CA GLU A 333 9.42 -19.92 -22.30
C GLU A 333 10.84 -19.55 -22.71
N ASN A 334 11.01 -18.94 -23.88
CA ASN A 334 12.31 -18.39 -24.28
C ASN A 334 12.80 -17.33 -23.29
N GLN A 335 11.93 -16.40 -22.87
CA GLN A 335 12.28 -15.41 -21.86
C GLN A 335 12.57 -16.04 -20.49
N ARG A 336 11.82 -17.07 -20.09
CA ARG A 336 12.07 -17.82 -18.86
C ARG A 336 13.45 -18.47 -18.87
N MET A 337 13.84 -19.11 -19.97
CA MET A 337 15.18 -19.69 -20.14
C MET A 337 16.28 -18.63 -20.02
N ILE A 338 16.09 -17.47 -20.64
CA ILE A 338 17.02 -16.34 -20.55
C ILE A 338 17.17 -15.85 -19.10
N CYS A 339 16.05 -15.65 -18.39
CA CYS A 339 16.08 -15.25 -16.98
C CYS A 339 16.78 -16.28 -16.10
N ASN A 340 16.46 -17.56 -16.27
CA ASN A 340 17.06 -18.66 -15.52
C ASN A 340 18.58 -18.73 -15.73
N ALA A 341 19.04 -18.59 -16.98
CA ALA A 341 20.46 -18.56 -17.31
C ALA A 341 21.19 -17.37 -16.64
N ALA A 342 20.48 -16.25 -16.42
CA ALA A 342 20.98 -15.09 -15.71
C ALA A 342 20.81 -15.17 -14.17
N GLY A 343 20.29 -16.28 -13.63
CA GLY A 343 20.03 -16.43 -12.19
C GLY A 343 18.90 -15.55 -11.67
N THR A 344 17.95 -15.20 -12.54
CA THR A 344 16.80 -14.34 -12.23
C THR A 344 15.49 -15.05 -12.60
N THR A 345 14.37 -14.52 -12.14
CA THR A 345 13.04 -15.00 -12.52
C THR A 345 12.40 -14.06 -13.53
N LEU A 346 11.59 -14.62 -14.44
CA LEU A 346 10.74 -13.83 -15.32
C LEU A 346 9.78 -13.00 -14.47
N GLN A 347 9.81 -11.69 -14.66
CA GLN A 347 8.93 -10.74 -13.98
C GLN A 347 7.63 -10.55 -14.78
N ALA A 348 6.67 -9.80 -14.22
CA ALA A 348 5.49 -9.38 -14.98
C ALA A 348 5.90 -8.69 -16.28
N ILE A 349 5.27 -9.05 -17.40
CA ILE A 349 5.67 -8.55 -18.72
C ILE A 349 4.45 -8.24 -19.60
N PRO A 350 4.43 -7.10 -20.31
CA PRO A 350 3.43 -6.83 -21.34
C PRO A 350 3.58 -7.82 -22.50
N VAL A 351 2.47 -8.38 -22.98
CA VAL A 351 2.41 -9.26 -24.15
C VAL A 351 1.44 -8.68 -25.15
N PHE A 352 1.91 -8.40 -26.36
CA PHE A 352 1.13 -7.83 -27.45
C PHE A 352 1.01 -8.84 -28.58
N VAL A 353 -0.20 -9.02 -29.08
CA VAL A 353 -0.50 -9.99 -30.12
C VAL A 353 -0.97 -9.27 -31.38
N GLY A 354 -0.39 -9.62 -32.52
CA GLY A 354 -0.79 -9.16 -33.85
C GLY A 354 0.30 -9.40 -34.89
N ASP A 355 -0.02 -9.20 -36.17
CA ASP A 355 0.89 -9.52 -37.28
C ASP A 355 2.25 -8.81 -37.20
N SER A 356 2.26 -7.58 -36.69
CA SER A 356 3.43 -6.73 -36.53
C SER A 356 3.19 -5.64 -35.49
N ILE A 357 4.26 -4.97 -35.02
CA ILE A 357 4.18 -3.86 -34.04
C ILE A 357 3.22 -2.75 -34.48
N ASP A 358 3.08 -2.51 -35.78
CA ASP A 358 2.16 -1.52 -36.35
C ASP A 358 0.73 -2.03 -36.58
N ARG A 359 0.46 -3.31 -36.30
CA ARG A 359 -0.84 -4.01 -36.49
C ARG A 359 -1.08 -4.98 -35.33
N LEU A 360 -1.39 -4.42 -34.17
CA LEU A 360 -1.66 -5.17 -32.93
C LEU A 360 -3.16 -5.29 -32.69
N ASP A 361 -3.58 -6.46 -32.22
CA ASP A 361 -4.99 -6.82 -32.02
C ASP A 361 -5.38 -6.92 -30.53
N THR A 362 -4.54 -7.58 -29.72
CA THR A 362 -4.81 -7.82 -28.30
C THR A 362 -3.61 -7.57 -27.40
N PHE A 363 -3.88 -7.13 -26.17
CA PHE A 363 -2.86 -6.71 -25.21
C PHE A 363 -3.11 -7.38 -23.87
N TYR A 364 -2.04 -7.91 -23.30
CA TYR A 364 -2.06 -8.60 -22.02
C TYR A 364 -0.91 -8.14 -21.12
N VAL A 365 -1.08 -8.37 -19.82
CA VAL A 365 0.01 -8.39 -18.85
C VAL A 365 0.09 -9.80 -18.29
N TYR A 366 1.21 -10.46 -18.57
CA TYR A 366 1.49 -11.81 -18.13
C TYR A 366 2.15 -11.81 -16.75
N MET A 367 1.66 -12.66 -15.85
CA MET A 367 2.21 -12.89 -14.52
C MET A 367 2.87 -14.26 -14.45
N ASN A 368 4.14 -14.26 -14.04
CA ASN A 368 4.88 -15.50 -13.77
C ASN A 368 4.60 -16.03 -12.34
N ASN A 369 3.33 -16.26 -12.03
CA ASN A 369 2.89 -16.76 -10.72
C ASN A 369 2.66 -18.27 -10.69
N SER A 370 2.66 -18.95 -11.84
CA SER A 370 2.55 -20.41 -11.97
C SER A 370 3.23 -20.85 -13.26
N ILE A 371 3.76 -22.07 -13.29
CA ILE A 371 4.35 -22.66 -14.50
C ILE A 371 3.25 -23.18 -15.43
N ASP A 372 2.27 -23.90 -14.86
CA ASP A 372 1.24 -24.59 -15.65
C ASP A 372 0.03 -23.71 -15.98
N ASP A 373 -0.29 -22.75 -15.11
CA ASP A 373 -1.47 -21.87 -15.26
C ASP A 373 -1.16 -20.43 -14.84
N PRO A 374 -0.34 -19.72 -15.64
CA PRO A 374 0.03 -18.34 -15.34
C PRO A 374 -1.15 -17.38 -15.52
N THR A 375 -1.29 -16.45 -14.58
CA THR A 375 -2.33 -15.42 -14.67
C THR A 375 -2.01 -14.42 -15.78
N THR A 376 -3.01 -14.11 -16.60
CA THR A 376 -2.89 -13.14 -17.68
C THR A 376 -4.03 -12.13 -17.58
N TYR A 377 -3.69 -10.84 -17.49
CA TYR A 377 -4.68 -9.75 -17.45
C TYR A 377 -4.81 -9.12 -18.83
N GLN A 378 -5.99 -9.20 -19.43
CA GLN A 378 -6.28 -8.51 -20.69
C GLN A 378 -6.59 -7.02 -20.46
N VAL A 379 -6.10 -6.16 -21.34
CA VAL A 379 -6.36 -4.71 -21.32
C VAL A 379 -6.65 -4.16 -22.70
N ASP A 380 -7.30 -3.00 -22.78
CA ASP A 380 -7.81 -2.46 -24.06
C ASP A 380 -6.77 -1.73 -24.91
N THR A 381 -5.63 -1.33 -24.34
CA THR A 381 -4.61 -0.54 -25.05
C THR A 381 -3.20 -0.89 -24.61
N ILE A 382 -2.23 -0.62 -25.49
CA ILE A 382 -0.81 -0.84 -25.20
C ILE A 382 -0.33 -0.03 -24.00
N LEU A 383 -0.77 1.23 -23.86
CA LEU A 383 -0.41 2.07 -22.74
C LEU A 383 -1.00 1.56 -21.43
N LYS A 384 -2.23 1.04 -21.43
CA LYS A 384 -2.81 0.38 -20.26
C LYS A 384 -2.00 -0.85 -19.83
N ALA A 385 -1.44 -1.62 -20.77
CA ALA A 385 -0.58 -2.76 -20.44
C ALA A 385 0.72 -2.30 -19.78
N ILE A 386 1.41 -1.31 -20.36
CA ILE A 386 2.62 -0.71 -19.75
C ILE A 386 2.32 -0.16 -18.36
N HIS A 387 1.21 0.57 -18.24
CA HIS A 387 0.76 1.18 -16.99
C HIS A 387 0.50 0.12 -15.91
N LEU A 388 -0.27 -0.92 -16.24
CA LEU A 388 -0.58 -2.02 -15.32
C LEU A 388 0.69 -2.77 -14.90
N THR A 389 1.56 -3.14 -15.84
CA THR A 389 2.83 -3.82 -15.53
C THR A 389 3.69 -2.97 -14.58
N PHE A 390 3.79 -1.66 -14.83
CA PHE A 390 4.52 -0.75 -13.95
C PHE A 390 3.95 -0.74 -12.53
N LYS A 391 2.62 -0.63 -12.38
CA LYS A 391 1.95 -0.66 -11.08
C LYS A 391 2.21 -1.97 -10.34
N ILE A 392 2.19 -3.09 -11.06
CA ILE A 392 2.44 -4.43 -10.51
C ILE A 392 3.82 -4.52 -9.87
N PHE A 393 4.87 -3.94 -10.47
CA PHE A 393 6.21 -3.94 -9.88
C PHE A 393 6.24 -3.39 -8.46
N PHE A 394 5.55 -2.27 -8.25
CA PHE A 394 5.46 -1.63 -6.93
C PHE A 394 4.46 -2.33 -6.00
N ALA A 395 3.30 -2.74 -6.51
CA ALA A 395 2.28 -3.41 -5.71
C ALA A 395 2.78 -4.74 -5.12
N LEU A 396 3.59 -5.48 -5.89
CA LEU A 396 4.19 -6.76 -5.48
C LEU A 396 5.62 -6.62 -4.96
N SER A 397 6.17 -5.41 -4.90
CA SER A 397 7.57 -5.17 -4.52
C SER A 397 8.58 -6.01 -5.32
N CYS A 398 8.30 -6.27 -6.60
CA CYS A 398 9.17 -7.07 -7.46
C CYS A 398 10.14 -6.21 -8.27
N ALA A 399 11.27 -6.80 -8.63
CA ALA A 399 12.30 -6.13 -9.42
C ALA A 399 11.82 -5.92 -10.86
N TYR A 400 12.35 -4.89 -11.53
CA TYR A 400 12.20 -4.80 -12.98
C TYR A 400 12.97 -5.92 -13.68
N PRO A 401 12.52 -6.37 -14.88
CA PRO A 401 13.25 -7.32 -15.70
C PRO A 401 14.70 -6.86 -15.90
N LEU A 402 15.67 -7.76 -15.68
CA LEU A 402 17.09 -7.41 -15.67
C LEU A 402 17.54 -6.63 -16.91
N PHE A 403 17.15 -7.08 -18.10
CA PHE A 403 17.58 -6.48 -19.37
C PHE A 403 16.75 -5.27 -19.79
N ALA A 404 15.58 -5.07 -19.19
CA ALA A 404 14.75 -3.88 -19.38
C ALA A 404 14.76 -2.92 -18.18
N HIS A 405 15.61 -3.17 -17.18
CA HIS A 405 15.61 -2.42 -15.92
C HIS A 405 15.70 -0.90 -16.14
N SER A 406 16.62 -0.47 -17.01
CA SER A 406 16.80 0.96 -17.29
C SER A 406 15.63 1.59 -18.04
N ILE A 407 14.89 0.81 -18.83
CA ILE A 407 13.70 1.25 -19.54
C ILE A 407 12.56 1.49 -18.54
N TRP A 408 12.32 0.55 -17.64
CA TRP A 408 11.34 0.70 -16.56
C TRP A 408 11.73 1.82 -15.58
N LEU A 409 13.02 1.99 -15.31
CA LEU A 409 13.51 3.11 -14.51
C LEU A 409 13.31 4.47 -15.21
N PHE A 410 13.46 4.52 -16.53
CA PHE A 410 13.08 5.69 -17.32
C PHE A 410 11.59 5.98 -17.19
N ILE A 411 10.72 4.97 -17.34
CA ILE A 411 9.26 5.11 -17.15
C ILE A 411 8.94 5.64 -15.73
N GLN A 412 9.56 5.07 -14.69
CA GLN A 412 9.41 5.47 -13.30
C GLN A 412 9.67 6.97 -13.09
N LYS A 413 10.81 7.45 -13.59
CA LYS A 413 11.26 8.84 -13.37
C LYS A 413 10.61 9.84 -14.33
N ALA A 414 10.56 9.50 -15.62
CA ALA A 414 10.02 10.37 -16.66
C ALA A 414 8.51 10.48 -16.55
N LEU A 415 7.79 9.35 -16.48
CA LEU A 415 6.34 9.33 -16.65
C LEU A 415 5.59 9.35 -15.32
N TYR A 416 6.10 8.69 -14.28
CA TYR A 416 5.45 8.67 -12.96
C TYR A 416 6.02 9.65 -11.95
N ASN A 417 7.18 10.25 -12.23
CA ASN A 417 7.85 11.15 -11.30
C ASN A 417 8.13 10.51 -9.93
N ILE A 418 8.59 9.26 -9.95
CA ILE A 418 8.98 8.49 -8.77
C ILE A 418 10.51 8.35 -8.77
N ASP A 419 11.13 8.77 -7.67
CA ASP A 419 12.57 8.65 -7.44
C ASP A 419 12.80 7.83 -6.17
N LEU A 420 13.52 6.71 -6.30
CA LEU A 420 13.92 5.85 -5.19
C LEU A 420 15.41 6.06 -4.85
N PRO A 421 15.84 5.82 -3.59
CA PRO A 421 17.22 6.06 -3.17
C PRO A 421 18.29 5.31 -3.96
N ASP A 422 17.98 4.10 -4.42
CA ASP A 422 18.93 3.21 -5.11
C ASP A 422 18.89 3.34 -6.64
N ASP A 423 18.06 4.24 -7.17
CA ASP A 423 17.93 4.44 -8.61
C ASP A 423 19.25 4.90 -9.24
N ARG A 424 19.68 4.21 -10.30
CA ARG A 424 20.86 4.60 -11.08
C ARG A 424 20.55 4.72 -12.56
N CYS A 425 20.60 5.96 -13.06
CA CYS A 425 20.51 6.28 -14.48
C CYS A 425 21.86 6.78 -15.00
N ASN A 426 22.13 6.56 -16.29
CA ASN A 426 23.21 7.27 -16.96
C ASN A 426 22.80 8.71 -17.31
N ARG A 427 23.78 9.51 -17.72
CA ARG A 427 23.59 10.94 -18.00
C ARG A 427 22.64 11.16 -19.17
N GLU A 428 22.72 10.32 -20.19
CA GLU A 428 21.91 10.40 -21.40
C GLU A 428 20.42 10.19 -21.10
N VAL A 429 20.10 9.18 -20.28
CA VAL A 429 18.73 8.92 -19.82
C VAL A 429 18.22 10.04 -18.92
N LEU A 430 19.07 10.59 -18.03
CA LEU A 430 18.70 11.75 -17.20
C LEU A 430 18.38 12.99 -18.06
N GLN A 431 19.16 13.26 -19.11
CA GLN A 431 18.88 14.36 -20.03
C GLN A 431 17.52 14.19 -20.73
N LEU A 432 17.19 12.97 -21.15
CA LEU A 432 15.91 12.67 -21.77
C LEU A 432 14.75 12.85 -20.77
N ILE A 433 14.92 12.38 -19.52
CA ILE A 433 13.94 12.58 -18.44
C ILE A 433 13.67 14.06 -18.22
N GLU A 434 14.72 14.89 -18.13
CA GLU A 434 14.57 16.33 -17.90
C GLU A 434 13.87 17.04 -19.06
N GLN A 435 14.12 16.63 -20.31
CA GLN A 435 13.40 17.17 -21.47
C GLN A 435 11.90 16.88 -21.43
N ILE A 436 11.50 15.71 -20.93
CA ILE A 436 10.08 15.32 -20.79
C ILE A 436 9.42 16.05 -19.61
N LYS A 437 10.18 16.32 -18.54
CA LYS A 437 9.68 17.03 -17.35
C LYS A 437 9.48 18.53 -17.58
N GLN A 438 10.17 19.12 -18.55
CA GLN A 438 9.98 20.53 -18.89
C GLN A 438 8.58 20.73 -19.48
N PRO A 439 7.84 21.80 -19.09
CA PRO A 439 6.62 22.16 -19.79
C PRO A 439 6.96 22.41 -21.28
N PRO A 440 6.04 22.10 -22.21
CA PRO A 440 6.28 22.40 -23.62
C PRO A 440 6.66 23.88 -23.74
N ASN A 441 7.83 24.15 -24.33
CA ASN A 441 8.23 25.52 -24.62
C ASN A 441 7.20 26.13 -25.58
N GLU A 442 6.22 26.86 -25.05
CA GLU A 442 5.63 27.97 -25.79
C GLU A 442 6.81 28.90 -26.12
N ASN A 443 7.03 29.16 -27.41
CA ASN A 443 8.18 29.85 -28.01
C ASN A 443 9.37 28.94 -28.39
N ARG A 444 9.13 28.08 -29.37
CA ARG A 444 9.98 28.13 -30.56
C ARG A 444 9.09 28.30 -31.78
N ASP A 445 8.82 29.56 -32.12
CA ASP A 445 8.48 29.91 -33.49
C ASP A 445 9.58 29.34 -34.41
N PRO A 446 9.26 28.44 -35.35
CA PRO A 446 10.20 28.04 -36.36
C PRO A 446 10.18 29.05 -37.50
N ASN A 447 10.87 30.19 -37.31
CA ASN A 447 11.36 31.12 -38.35
C ASN A 447 10.30 31.88 -39.20
N PRO A 448 10.59 33.05 -39.81
CA PRO A 448 11.76 33.24 -40.67
C PRO A 448 12.39 34.65 -40.68
N HIS A 449 13.73 34.71 -40.64
CA HIS A 449 14.51 35.58 -41.53
C HIS A 449 15.77 34.85 -41.99
#